data_AF-A0A7V7DF59-F1
#
_entry.id   AF-A0A7V7DF59-F1
#
_cell.length_a   1.000
_cell.length_b   1.000
_cell.length_c   1.000
_cell.angle_alpha   90.00
_cell.angle_beta   90.00
_cell.angle_gamma   90.00
#
_symmetry.space_group_name_H-M   'P 1'
#
loop_
_entity.id
_entity.type
_entity.pdbx_description
1 polymer ?
#
loop_
_entity_poly.entity_id
_entity_poly.type
_entity_poly.pdbx_seq_one_letter_code
_entity_poly.pdbx_strand_id
1 'polypeptide(L)'
;MCCGGGGGAWNDYPHRQNLGVLRVEEALGTGAGVIATACPYCIRMLNDAIIELGVEKQIVVRDLAELLLQSVVARDEANMIGHIDLGIRSRYEITATFPTISLRLLMPFTTFKCYGYF
;
A
#
# COMPACT_ATOMS: atom_id res chain seq x y z
N MET A 1 -17.27 -14.39 -4.12
CA MET A 1 -16.45 -15.48 -3.55
C MET A 1 -15.34 -14.93 -2.63
N CYS A 2 -15.15 -15.60 -1.49
CA CYS A 2 -14.11 -15.34 -0.47
C CYS A 2 -12.74 -15.88 -0.95
N CYS A 3 -11.62 -15.45 -0.37
CA CYS A 3 -10.29 -15.99 -0.66
C CYS A 3 -9.94 -17.28 0.12
N GLY A 4 -10.78 -17.70 1.08
CA GLY A 4 -10.54 -18.87 1.92
C GLY A 4 -9.58 -18.65 3.10
N GLY A 5 -8.91 -17.49 3.20
CA GLY A 5 -7.95 -17.18 4.28
C GLY A 5 -8.57 -16.83 5.63
N GLY A 6 -9.83 -16.42 5.66
CA GLY A 6 -10.56 -16.15 6.90
C GLY A 6 -11.16 -17.44 7.48
N GLY A 7 -11.10 -17.60 8.80
CA GLY A 7 -11.79 -18.69 9.49
C GLY A 7 -11.27 -20.10 9.24
N GLY A 8 -10.08 -20.27 8.63
CA GLY A 8 -9.50 -21.60 8.39
C GLY A 8 -10.02 -22.33 7.16
N ALA A 9 -10.88 -21.69 6.35
CA ALA A 9 -11.57 -22.34 5.23
C ALA A 9 -10.61 -22.91 4.17
N TRP A 10 -9.37 -22.43 4.06
CA TRP A 10 -8.35 -23.00 3.17
C TRP A 10 -8.01 -24.47 3.50
N ASN A 11 -8.29 -24.93 4.72
CA ASN A 11 -8.07 -26.31 5.15
C ASN A 11 -9.21 -27.26 4.75
N ASP A 12 -10.38 -26.71 4.44
CA ASP A 12 -11.57 -27.50 4.10
C ASP A 12 -11.57 -27.94 2.63
N TYR A 13 -10.74 -27.32 1.79
CA TYR A 13 -10.65 -27.59 0.36
C TYR A 13 -9.24 -28.07 -0.03
N PRO A 14 -9.13 -29.03 -0.98
CA PRO A 14 -7.83 -29.44 -1.51
C PRO A 14 -7.16 -28.27 -2.25
N HIS A 15 -5.82 -28.24 -2.30
CA HIS A 15 -5.04 -27.13 -2.88
C HIS A 15 -5.58 -26.60 -4.23
N ARG A 16 -5.85 -27.51 -5.20
CA ARG A 16 -6.39 -27.14 -6.52
C ARG A 16 -7.84 -26.62 -6.54
N GLN A 17 -8.60 -26.80 -5.46
CA GLN A 17 -9.95 -26.26 -5.31
C GLN A 17 -9.99 -25.20 -4.21
N ASN A 18 -8.83 -24.70 -3.77
CA ASN A 18 -8.78 -23.61 -2.83
C ASN A 18 -9.46 -22.39 -3.46
N LEU A 19 -10.29 -21.74 -2.66
CA LEU A 19 -11.04 -20.55 -3.04
C LEU A 19 -10.10 -19.42 -3.54
N GLY A 20 -8.87 -19.34 -3.04
CA GLY A 20 -7.85 -18.43 -3.54
C GLY A 20 -7.47 -18.69 -5.01
N VAL A 21 -7.26 -19.96 -5.38
CA VAL A 21 -6.92 -20.39 -6.75
C VAL A 21 -8.06 -20.07 -7.71
N LEU A 22 -9.28 -20.47 -7.35
CA LEU A 22 -10.48 -20.18 -8.14
C LEU A 22 -10.68 -18.66 -8.34
N ARG A 23 -10.39 -17.85 -7.32
CA ARG A 23 -10.45 -16.39 -7.45
C ARG A 23 -9.42 -15.81 -8.41
N VAL A 24 -8.21 -16.35 -8.43
CA VAL A 24 -7.17 -15.88 -9.35
C VAL A 24 -7.52 -16.30 -10.79
N GLU A 25 -8.03 -17.51 -11.00
CA GLU A 25 -8.51 -17.96 -12.31
C GLU A 25 -9.65 -17.09 -12.85
N GLU A 26 -10.63 -16.76 -12.00
CA GLU A 26 -11.69 -15.82 -12.36
C GLU A 26 -11.13 -14.45 -12.73
N ALA A 27 -10.18 -13.92 -11.95
CA ALA A 27 -9.57 -12.63 -12.22
C ALA A 27 -8.80 -12.61 -13.55
N LEU A 28 -8.04 -13.68 -13.86
CA LEU A 28 -7.38 -13.87 -15.15
C LEU A 28 -8.40 -13.93 -16.30
N GLY A 29 -9.54 -14.59 -16.10
CA GLY A 29 -10.62 -14.66 -17.09
C GLY A 29 -11.22 -13.30 -17.44
N THR A 30 -11.12 -12.30 -16.55
CA THR A 30 -11.54 -10.92 -16.85
C THR A 30 -10.50 -10.09 -17.61
N GLY A 31 -9.26 -10.59 -17.73
CA GLY A 31 -8.13 -9.83 -18.28
C GLY A 31 -7.58 -8.75 -17.34
N ALA A 32 -7.91 -8.79 -16.05
CA ALA A 32 -7.40 -7.85 -15.07
C ALA A 32 -5.93 -8.12 -14.74
N GLY A 33 -5.10 -7.07 -14.78
CA GLY A 33 -3.68 -7.16 -14.37
C GLY A 33 -3.45 -6.92 -12.87
N VAL A 34 -4.45 -6.42 -12.14
CA VAL A 34 -4.32 -6.08 -10.72
C VAL A 34 -5.56 -6.52 -9.94
N ILE A 35 -5.35 -7.22 -8.82
CA ILE A 35 -6.38 -7.50 -7.82
C ILE A 35 -6.18 -6.57 -6.63
N ALA A 36 -7.17 -5.72 -6.34
CA ALA A 36 -7.16 -4.85 -5.17
C ALA A 36 -7.90 -5.48 -3.99
N THR A 37 -7.34 -5.40 -2.79
CA THR A 37 -7.98 -5.87 -1.55
C THR A 37 -7.60 -4.99 -0.37
N ALA A 38 -8.46 -4.89 0.65
CA ALA A 38 -8.16 -4.22 1.92
C ALA A 38 -7.91 -5.22 3.08
N CYS A 39 -7.95 -6.52 2.78
CA CYS A 39 -7.79 -7.58 3.77
C CYS A 39 -6.40 -8.23 3.65
N PRO A 40 -5.58 -8.25 4.73
CA PRO A 40 -4.24 -8.82 4.69
C PRO A 40 -4.25 -10.34 4.47
N TYR A 41 -5.30 -11.04 4.90
CA TYR A 41 -5.46 -12.47 4.61
C TYR A 41 -5.66 -12.74 3.11
N CYS A 42 -6.43 -11.89 2.43
CA CYS A 42 -6.60 -11.99 0.98
C CYS A 42 -5.28 -11.79 0.25
N ILE A 43 -4.45 -10.83 0.68
CA ILE A 43 -3.14 -10.58 0.07
C ILE A 43 -2.30 -11.85 0.12
N ARG A 44 -2.17 -12.46 1.30
CA ARG A 44 -1.41 -13.70 1.45
C ARG A 44 -1.97 -14.83 0.58
N MET A 45 -3.25 -15.15 0.73
CA MET A 45 -3.86 -16.29 0.05
C MET A 45 -3.84 -16.17 -1.47
N LEU A 46 -4.07 -14.96 -1.99
CA LEU A 46 -4.07 -14.73 -3.44
C LEU A 46 -2.65 -14.74 -4.00
N ASN A 47 -1.66 -14.23 -3.26
CA ASN A 47 -0.26 -14.35 -3.66
C ASN A 47 0.20 -15.82 -3.68
N ASP A 48 -0.17 -16.61 -2.67
CA ASP A 48 0.11 -18.05 -2.63
C ASP A 48 -0.51 -18.75 -3.85
N ALA A 49 -1.76 -18.41 -4.19
CA ALA A 49 -2.45 -18.94 -5.37
C ALA A 49 -1.81 -18.51 -6.70
N ILE A 50 -1.32 -17.28 -6.82
CA ILE A 50 -0.61 -16.80 -8.01
C ILE A 50 0.70 -17.57 -8.24
N ILE A 51 1.42 -17.87 -7.16
CA ILE A 51 2.63 -18.69 -7.21
C ILE A 51 2.28 -20.12 -7.62
N GLU A 52 1.23 -20.71 -7.05
CA GLU A 52 0.76 -22.06 -7.39
C GLU A 52 0.37 -22.18 -8.87
N LEU A 53 -0.27 -21.16 -9.43
CA LEU A 53 -0.66 -21.10 -10.84
C LEU A 53 0.48 -20.68 -11.78
N GLY A 54 1.59 -20.15 -11.27
CA GLY A 54 2.72 -19.67 -12.08
C GLY A 54 2.42 -18.41 -12.91
N VAL A 55 1.50 -17.56 -12.44
CA VAL A 55 0.97 -16.40 -13.18
C VAL A 55 1.46 -15.05 -12.65
N GLU A 56 2.58 -15.04 -11.94
CA GLU A 56 3.18 -13.86 -11.28
C GLU A 56 3.43 -12.67 -12.21
N LYS A 57 3.63 -12.94 -13.51
CA LYS A 57 3.86 -11.91 -14.53
C LYS A 57 2.57 -11.31 -15.11
N GLN A 58 1.44 -11.98 -14.93
CA GLN A 58 0.16 -11.60 -15.54
C GLN A 58 -0.70 -10.79 -14.59
N ILE A 59 -0.67 -11.12 -13.30
CA ILE A 59 -1.55 -10.51 -12.31
C ILE A 59 -0.81 -10.26 -11.00
N VAL A 60 -1.08 -9.11 -10.38
CA VAL A 60 -0.49 -8.73 -9.09
C VAL A 60 -1.57 -8.34 -8.09
N VAL A 61 -1.36 -8.72 -6.83
CA VAL A 61 -2.25 -8.33 -5.73
C VAL A 61 -1.71 -7.06 -5.07
N ARG A 62 -2.59 -6.08 -4.85
CA ARG A 62 -2.25 -4.80 -4.22
C ARG A 62 -3.20 -4.47 -3.08
N ASP A 63 -2.67 -3.86 -2.04
CA ASP A 63 -3.50 -3.33 -0.96
C ASP A 63 -4.19 -2.04 -1.41
N LEU A 64 -5.41 -1.81 -0.91
CA LEU A 64 -6.18 -0.61 -1.22
C LEU A 64 -5.43 0.67 -0.79
N ALA A 65 -4.73 0.64 0.35
CA ALA A 65 -3.96 1.78 0.83
C ALA A 65 -2.75 2.08 -0.09
N GLU A 66 -2.13 1.05 -0.69
CA GLU A 66 -1.06 1.24 -1.69
C GLU A 66 -1.59 1.95 -2.94
N LEU A 67 -2.75 1.52 -3.44
CA LEU A 67 -3.38 2.14 -4.61
C LEU A 67 -3.82 3.58 -4.33
N LEU A 68 -4.35 3.84 -3.13
CA LEU A 68 -4.69 5.20 -2.70
C LEU A 68 -3.46 6.09 -2.63
N LEU A 69 -2.37 5.62 -2.02
CA LEU A 69 -1.11 6.36 -1.96
C LEU A 69 -0.55 6.63 -3.36
N GLN A 70 -0.57 5.65 -4.26
CA GLN A 70 -0.17 5.84 -5.66
C GLN A 70 -1.01 6.94 -6.32
N SER A 71 -2.32 6.99 -6.07
CA SER A 71 -3.19 8.02 -6.63
C SER A 71 -2.88 9.43 -6.10
N VAL A 72 -2.45 9.55 -4.84
CA VAL A 72 -2.09 10.85 -4.24
C VAL A 72 -0.71 11.29 -4.73
N VAL A 73 0.28 10.41 -4.69
CA VAL A 73 1.66 10.72 -5.12
C VAL A 73 1.72 11.01 -6.63
N ALA A 74 1.01 10.25 -7.47
CA ALA A 74 0.93 10.55 -8.90
C ALA A 74 0.24 11.90 -9.17
N ARG A 75 -0.67 12.32 -8.27
CA ARG A 75 -1.27 13.66 -8.34
C ARG A 75 -0.32 14.73 -7.85
N ASP A 76 0.56 14.46 -6.88
CA ASP A 76 1.56 15.45 -6.43
C ASP A 76 2.63 15.72 -7.51
N GLU A 77 3.02 14.72 -8.33
CA GLU A 77 3.85 14.97 -9.52
C GLU A 77 3.11 15.81 -10.58
N ALA A 78 1.81 15.56 -10.79
CA ALA A 78 0.96 16.40 -11.65
C ALA A 78 0.65 17.77 -11.02
N ASN A 79 0.73 17.89 -9.69
CA ASN A 79 0.46 19.08 -8.91
C ASN A 79 1.75 19.83 -8.50
N MET A 80 2.90 19.48 -9.10
CA MET A 80 4.11 20.31 -9.14
C MET A 80 3.91 21.59 -10.01
N ILE A 81 2.67 21.92 -10.37
CA ILE A 81 2.22 23.21 -10.93
C ILE A 81 1.29 23.96 -9.93
N GLY A 82 0.99 23.39 -8.75
CA GLY A 82 -0.04 23.89 -7.84
C GLY A 82 0.15 23.56 -6.36
N HIS A 83 1.25 24.02 -5.76
CA HIS A 83 1.32 24.56 -4.39
C HIS A 83 0.57 23.81 -3.26
N ILE A 84 0.77 22.50 -3.09
CA ILE A 84 0.43 21.81 -1.84
C ILE A 84 1.62 20.94 -1.41
N ASP A 85 2.37 21.42 -0.43
CA ASP A 85 3.47 20.69 0.23
C ASP A 85 2.89 19.60 1.14
N LEU A 86 2.61 18.41 0.60
CA LEU A 86 2.57 17.20 1.41
C LEU A 86 4.01 16.72 1.60
N GLY A 87 4.61 17.22 2.67
CA GLY A 87 5.91 16.79 3.18
C GLY A 87 5.88 15.32 3.59
N ILE A 88 6.10 14.43 2.62
CA ILE A 88 6.57 13.06 2.84
C ILE A 88 7.79 12.86 1.94
N ARG A 89 8.94 13.35 2.40
CA ARG A 89 10.22 12.85 1.88
C ARG A 89 10.98 12.17 3.01
N SER A 90 10.72 10.86 3.07
CA SER A 90 11.58 9.79 3.57
C SER A 90 12.43 10.08 4.82
N ARG A 91 11.86 9.66 5.96
CA ARG A 91 12.50 9.15 7.18
C ARG A 91 13.72 9.94 7.69
N TYR A 92 13.56 10.48 8.91
CA TYR A 92 14.59 11.08 9.75
C TYR A 92 15.25 12.35 9.15
N GLU A 93 15.11 13.47 9.86
CA GLU A 93 15.55 14.85 9.53
C GLU A 93 14.62 15.67 8.62
N ILE A 94 13.86 16.55 9.26
CA ILE A 94 13.17 17.68 8.64
C ILE A 94 14.15 18.86 8.68
N THR A 95 14.90 19.08 7.60
CA THR A 95 15.64 20.32 7.38
C THR A 95 15.09 21.00 6.13
N ALA A 96 14.21 21.98 6.35
CA ALA A 96 13.71 22.84 5.29
C ALA A 96 14.69 24.01 5.09
N THR A 97 15.59 23.88 4.12
CA THR A 97 16.35 25.01 3.59
C THR A 97 15.48 25.76 2.59
N PHE A 98 14.71 26.73 3.08
CA PHE A 98 14.05 27.72 2.23
C PHE A 98 15.11 28.61 1.55
N PRO A 99 15.12 28.73 0.22
CA PRO A 99 15.98 29.69 -0.45
C PRO A 99 15.36 31.09 -0.27
N THR A 100 16.18 32.01 0.24
CA THR A 100 15.98 33.46 0.23
C THR A 100 14.82 34.03 1.05
N ILE A 101 15.02 34.14 2.37
CA ILE A 101 14.89 35.41 3.13
C ILE A 101 15.41 35.16 4.55
N SER A 102 16.55 35.78 4.85
CA SER A 102 17.12 35.85 6.19
C SER A 102 16.31 36.86 7.00
N LEU A 103 15.37 36.41 7.81
CA LEU A 103 14.89 37.19 8.93
C LEU A 103 15.03 36.39 10.22
N ARG A 104 16.10 36.72 10.92
CA ARG A 104 16.52 36.15 12.21
C ARG A 104 15.56 36.61 13.30
N LEU A 105 14.39 35.98 13.39
CA LEU A 105 13.55 36.05 14.59
C LEU A 105 14.03 34.97 15.56
N LEU A 106 15.02 35.37 16.36
CA LEU A 106 15.18 34.88 17.73
C LEU A 106 13.82 34.97 18.42
N MET A 107 13.42 33.90 19.11
CA MET A 107 12.91 33.90 20.50
C MET A 107 12.42 32.48 20.85
N PRO A 108 12.46 32.10 22.14
CA PRO A 108 13.19 30.92 22.59
C PRO A 108 12.28 29.86 23.22
N PHE A 109 12.87 28.71 23.55
CA PHE A 109 12.50 27.84 24.66
C PHE A 109 10.99 27.58 24.89
N THR A 110 10.54 26.37 24.51
CA THR A 110 9.88 25.48 25.48
C THR A 110 9.86 24.07 24.89
N THR A 111 10.81 23.27 25.37
CA THR A 111 10.79 21.82 25.38
C THR A 111 9.42 21.27 25.80
N PHE A 112 8.77 20.51 24.92
CA PHE A 112 7.92 19.40 25.36
C PHE A 112 8.49 18.09 24.81
N LYS A 113 9.30 17.48 25.68
CA LYS A 113 9.85 16.15 25.58
C LYS A 113 8.76 15.17 25.98
N CYS A 114 8.02 14.64 25.01
CA CYS A 114 7.24 13.41 25.22
C CYS A 114 8.03 12.27 24.58
N TYR A 115 8.88 11.66 25.39
CA TYR A 115 9.46 10.34 25.12
C TYR A 115 8.33 9.33 24.89
N GLY A 116 8.49 8.46 23.90
CA GLY A 116 7.61 7.31 23.70
C GLY A 116 7.74 6.28 24.82
N TYR A 117 6.61 5.63 25.12
CA TYR A 117 6.52 4.24 25.61
C TYR A 117 5.04 3.81 25.59
N PHE A 118 4.57 3.25 24.47
CA PHE A 118 3.81 2.00 24.37
C PHE A 118 3.65 1.60 22.90
#